data_AF-A0A8S0T510-F1
#
_entry.id   AF-A0A8S0T510-F1
#
_cell.length_a   1.000
_cell.length_b   1.000
_cell.length_c   1.000
_cell.angle_alpha   90.00
_cell.angle_beta   90.00
_cell.angle_gamma   90.00
#
_symmetry.space_group_name_H-M   'P 1'
#
loop_
_entity.id
_entity.type
_entity.pdbx_description
1 polymer ?
#
loop_
_entity_poly.entity_id
_entity_poly.type
_entity_poly.pdbx_seq_one_letter_code
_entity_poly.pdbx_strand_id
1 'polypeptide(L)'
;MGLQVLVPFRGSEDSHWHLKLVGDLVRYLKSKAAAVEAVLQELPEATVMKPAVMFGREDRILNPWAHVARNYSFLPLIGDGSTKIQPVYVVDVASAIVTALKDDVTSMGKVYELGGPDIFTVHELYDVIRKWPRYVKIPFPIAKAIAMLEEIFLKKVPVLMPTPTIFNLDLIEASCHWYSGVRKCFKI
;
A
#
# COMPACT_ATOMS: atom_id res chain seq x y z
N MET A 1 -3.01 29.36 4.81
CA MET A 1 -4.26 29.22 4.03
C MET A 1 -4.01 28.20 2.95
N GLY A 2 -4.53 26.99 3.15
CA GLY A 2 -4.35 25.85 2.26
C GLY A 2 -5.17 24.71 2.84
N LEU A 3 -6.50 24.86 2.79
CA LEU A 3 -7.42 23.76 3.06
C LEU A 3 -7.15 22.70 1.98
N GLN A 4 -6.37 21.68 2.31
CA GLN A 4 -6.48 20.41 1.59
C GLN A 4 -7.72 19.71 2.13
N VAL A 5 -8.80 20.06 1.45
CA VAL A 5 -10.08 19.35 1.36
C VAL A 5 -9.81 17.85 1.45
N LEU A 6 -10.54 17.18 2.35
CA LEU A 6 -10.83 15.75 2.33
C LEU A 6 -11.21 15.35 0.90
N VAL A 7 -10.24 14.90 0.10
CA VAL A 7 -10.51 14.49 -1.28
C VAL A 7 -11.05 13.07 -1.20
N PRO A 8 -12.34 12.83 -1.50
CA PRO A 8 -12.79 11.47 -1.73
C PRO A 8 -11.96 10.90 -2.89
N PHE A 9 -11.45 9.68 -2.70
CA PHE A 9 -10.65 8.92 -3.66
C PHE A 9 -11.09 9.21 -5.11
N ARG A 10 -10.29 10.00 -5.84
CA ARG A 10 -10.54 10.32 -7.25
C ARG A 10 -10.00 9.20 -8.13
N GLY A 11 -10.52 7.99 -7.96
CA GLY A 11 -10.29 6.86 -8.85
C GLY A 11 -11.62 6.17 -9.10
N SER A 12 -11.98 6.04 -10.39
CA SER A 12 -13.08 5.28 -11.02
C SER A 12 -14.14 4.67 -10.10
N GLU A 13 -15.43 4.76 -10.50
CA GLU A 13 -16.60 4.05 -9.93
C GLU A 13 -16.39 2.55 -9.61
N ASP A 14 -15.28 2.00 -10.10
CA ASP A 14 -14.74 0.66 -9.93
C ASP A 14 -13.97 0.37 -8.61
N SER A 15 -13.81 1.34 -7.71
CA SER A 15 -12.85 1.23 -6.59
C SER A 15 -13.40 0.62 -5.29
N HIS A 16 -14.68 0.81 -5.00
CA HIS A 16 -15.33 0.28 -3.79
C HIS A 16 -15.29 -1.25 -3.72
N TRP A 17 -15.48 -1.94 -4.85
CA TRP A 17 -15.41 -3.40 -4.91
C TRP A 17 -13.97 -3.93 -4.97
N HIS A 18 -13.03 -3.15 -5.51
CA HIS A 18 -11.61 -3.53 -5.59
C HIS A 18 -10.94 -3.61 -4.22
N LEU A 19 -11.25 -2.68 -3.31
CA LEU A 19 -10.69 -2.67 -1.94
C LEU A 19 -11.23 -3.82 -1.07
N LYS A 20 -12.51 -4.19 -1.24
CA LYS A 20 -13.09 -5.39 -0.61
C LYS A 20 -12.40 -6.67 -1.10
N LEU A 21 -12.25 -6.83 -2.42
CA LEU A 21 -11.61 -8.00 -3.04
C LEU A 21 -10.12 -8.15 -2.67
N VAL A 22 -9.35 -7.06 -2.66
CA VAL A 22 -7.94 -7.08 -2.26
C VAL A 22 -7.79 -7.31 -0.75
N GLY A 23 -8.74 -6.81 0.04
CA GLY A 23 -8.83 -7.05 1.49
C GLY A 23 -9.03 -8.52 1.85
N ASP A 24 -9.77 -9.28 1.05
CA ASP A 24 -10.06 -10.70 1.32
C ASP A 24 -8.89 -11.65 1.03
N LEU A 25 -7.97 -11.25 0.15
CA LEU A 25 -6.89 -12.10 -0.36
C LEU A 25 -5.60 -11.99 0.46
N VAL A 26 -5.29 -10.79 0.96
CA VAL A 26 -4.06 -10.51 1.69
C VAL A 26 -4.32 -10.60 3.19
N ARG A 27 -3.59 -11.47 3.90
CA ARG A 27 -3.87 -11.79 5.31
C ARG A 27 -3.81 -10.54 6.20
N TYR A 28 -2.83 -9.67 5.95
CA TYR A 28 -2.69 -8.39 6.65
C TYR A 28 -3.92 -7.49 6.45
N LEU A 29 -4.37 -7.29 5.22
CA LEU A 29 -5.52 -6.43 4.93
C LEU A 29 -6.82 -7.01 5.47
N LYS A 30 -6.98 -8.33 5.40
CA LYS A 30 -8.12 -9.04 6.00
C LYS A 30 -8.19 -8.84 7.51
N SER A 31 -7.05 -8.94 8.19
CA SER A 31 -6.98 -8.71 9.63
C SER A 31 -7.36 -7.28 10.01
N LYS A 32 -6.97 -6.30 9.18
CA LYS A 32 -7.36 -4.90 9.36
C LYS A 32 -8.83 -4.65 9.09
N ALA A 33 -9.41 -5.27 8.07
CA ALA A 33 -10.83 -5.16 7.77
C ALA A 33 -11.68 -5.70 8.94
N ALA A 34 -11.36 -6.90 9.43
CA ALA A 34 -12.01 -7.50 10.59
C ALA A 34 -11.85 -6.65 11.85
N ALA A 35 -10.67 -6.03 12.06
CA ALA A 35 -10.45 -5.13 13.19
C ALA A 35 -11.33 -3.87 13.12
N VAL A 36 -11.49 -3.28 11.93
CA VAL A 36 -12.37 -2.11 11.76
C VAL A 36 -13.83 -2.49 12.04
N GLU A 37 -14.29 -3.63 11.54
CA GLU A 37 -15.65 -4.12 11.81
C GLU A 37 -15.88 -4.34 13.31
N ALA A 38 -14.93 -4.99 14.00
CA ALA A 38 -15.01 -5.20 15.44
C ALA A 38 -15.02 -3.88 16.24
N VAL A 39 -14.19 -2.91 15.86
CA VAL A 39 -14.15 -1.60 16.52
C VAL A 39 -15.47 -0.84 16.33
N LEU A 40 -16.05 -0.87 15.13
CA LEU A 40 -17.31 -0.18 14.85
C LEU A 40 -18.52 -0.85 15.51
N GLN A 41 -18.44 -2.15 15.81
CA GLN A 41 -19.47 -2.87 16.58
C GLN A 41 -19.47 -2.47 18.06
N GLU A 42 -18.30 -2.33 18.67
CA GLU A 42 -18.16 -1.97 20.09
C GLU A 42 -18.24 -0.46 20.34
N LEU A 43 -17.71 0.35 19.42
CA LEU A 43 -17.60 1.81 19.51
C LEU A 43 -18.11 2.43 18.20
N PRO A 44 -19.44 2.60 18.02
CA PRO A 44 -20.01 3.16 16.80
C PRO A 44 -19.59 4.62 16.54
N GLU A 45 -19.17 5.35 17.57
CA GLU A 45 -18.63 6.71 17.47
C GLU A 45 -17.16 6.77 17.05
N ALA A 46 -16.47 5.64 16.93
CA ALA A 46 -15.05 5.61 16.58
C ALA A 46 -14.81 6.19 15.18
N THR A 47 -13.85 7.11 15.10
CA THR A 47 -13.38 7.65 13.81
C THR A 47 -12.30 6.72 13.26
N VAL A 48 -12.53 6.14 12.08
CA VAL A 48 -11.58 5.21 11.45
C VAL A 48 -10.91 5.87 10.27
N MET A 49 -9.59 5.98 10.29
CA MET A 49 -8.81 6.48 9.17
C MET A 49 -8.12 5.35 8.42
N LYS A 50 -8.31 5.31 7.10
CA LYS A 50 -7.70 4.36 6.18
C LYS A 50 -6.73 5.11 5.27
N PRO A 51 -5.47 5.29 5.69
CA PRO A 51 -4.47 5.89 4.84
C PRO A 51 -4.08 4.92 3.73
N ALA A 52 -3.84 5.49 2.56
CA ALA A 52 -3.12 4.81 1.49
C ALA A 52 -1.65 4.59 1.89
N VAL A 53 -0.87 4.06 0.95
CA VAL A 53 0.58 3.92 1.08
C VAL A 53 1.21 5.26 1.49
N MET A 54 1.85 5.30 2.66
CA MET A 54 2.48 6.53 3.17
C MET A 54 3.95 6.62 2.76
N PHE A 55 4.40 7.82 2.40
CA PHE A 55 5.81 8.11 2.17
C PHE A 55 6.33 9.24 3.07
N GLY A 56 7.62 9.22 3.38
CA GLY A 56 8.28 10.11 4.34
C GLY A 56 9.76 9.77 4.52
N ARG A 57 10.43 10.39 5.49
CA ARG A 57 11.88 10.23 5.71
C ARG A 57 12.30 8.80 6.07
N GLU A 58 11.44 8.08 6.80
CA GLU A 58 11.70 6.71 7.28
C GLU A 58 10.60 5.75 6.82
N ASP A 59 10.17 5.90 5.57
CA ASP A 59 9.13 5.06 5.01
C ASP A 59 9.64 3.63 4.73
N ARG A 60 8.70 2.69 4.53
CA ARG A 60 9.01 1.27 4.29
C ARG A 60 8.84 0.86 2.83
N ILE A 61 8.75 1.82 1.91
CA ILE A 61 8.44 1.56 0.50
C ILE A 61 9.57 2.12 -0.38
N LEU A 62 9.75 3.44 -0.40
CA LEU A 62 10.78 4.14 -1.15
C LEU A 62 12.17 3.87 -0.56
N ASN A 63 12.34 3.92 0.77
CA ASN A 63 13.66 3.70 1.37
C ASN A 63 14.26 2.32 1.04
N PRO A 64 13.55 1.18 1.20
CA PRO A 64 14.07 -0.11 0.75
C PRO A 64 14.48 -0.12 -0.72
N TRP A 65 13.68 0.48 -1.60
CA TRP A 65 14.01 0.58 -3.02
C TRP A 65 15.23 1.45 -3.28
N ALA A 66 15.37 2.58 -2.58
CA ALA A 66 16.54 3.44 -2.64
C ALA A 66 17.79 2.71 -2.14
N HIS A 67 17.69 1.90 -1.06
CA HIS A 67 18.78 1.07 -0.57
C HIS A 67 19.23 0.03 -1.61
N VAL A 68 18.29 -0.63 -2.29
CA VAL A 68 18.63 -1.59 -3.35
C VAL A 68 19.24 -0.89 -4.56
N ALA A 69 18.66 0.24 -4.99
CA ALA A 69 19.18 1.03 -6.09
C ALA A 69 20.60 1.53 -5.82
N ARG A 70 20.91 1.88 -4.57
CA ARG A 70 22.24 2.31 -4.13
C ARG A 70 23.23 1.15 -4.07
N ASN A 71 22.86 0.03 -3.45
CA ASN A 71 23.77 -1.07 -3.17
C ASN A 71 23.99 -2.00 -4.38
N TYR A 72 22.92 -2.29 -5.13
CA TYR A 72 22.94 -3.28 -6.20
C TYR A 72 22.79 -2.67 -7.60
N SER A 73 22.61 -1.34 -7.71
CA SER A 73 22.48 -0.60 -8.99
C SER A 73 21.36 -1.09 -9.92
N PHE A 74 20.41 -1.87 -9.41
CA PHE A 74 19.19 -2.27 -10.11
C PHE A 74 17.97 -2.10 -9.19
N LEU A 75 16.78 -2.09 -9.77
CA LEU A 75 15.50 -2.10 -9.06
C LEU A 75 14.68 -3.32 -9.48
N PRO A 76 14.24 -4.17 -8.53
CA PRO A 76 13.38 -5.31 -8.84
C PRO A 76 11.98 -4.79 -9.17
N LEU A 77 11.53 -5.03 -10.39
CA LEU A 77 10.20 -4.67 -10.85
C LEU A 77 9.35 -5.94 -10.89
N ILE A 78 8.39 -6.06 -9.97
CA ILE A 78 7.49 -7.22 -9.91
C ILE A 78 6.43 -7.05 -11.01
N GLY A 79 6.35 -8.02 -11.93
CA GLY A 79 5.45 -7.97 -13.08
C GLY A 79 5.88 -6.95 -14.14
N ASP A 80 4.91 -6.19 -14.67
CA ASP A 80 5.14 -5.11 -15.65
C ASP A 80 5.12 -3.72 -15.00
N GLY A 81 5.12 -3.61 -13.66
CA GLY A 81 5.17 -2.32 -12.96
C GLY A 81 4.07 -1.32 -13.33
N SER A 82 2.99 -1.79 -13.96
CA SER A 82 1.79 -1.04 -14.31
C SER A 82 0.81 -0.92 -13.13
N THR A 83 1.15 -1.51 -11.98
CA THR A 83 0.41 -1.37 -10.74
C THR A 83 0.34 0.09 -10.35
N LYS A 84 -0.88 0.58 -10.14
CA LYS A 84 -1.16 1.95 -9.71
C LYS A 84 -1.19 2.03 -8.19
N ILE A 85 -0.56 3.05 -7.63
CA ILE A 85 -0.47 3.33 -6.21
C ILE A 85 -0.76 4.83 -6.03
N GLN A 86 -1.51 5.18 -5.00
CA GLN A 86 -1.77 6.56 -4.63
C GLN A 86 -1.03 6.87 -3.31
N PRO A 87 0.24 7.29 -3.35
CA PRO A 87 1.04 7.54 -2.17
C PRO A 87 0.60 8.84 -1.49
N VAL A 88 0.45 8.83 -0.17
CA VAL A 88 0.10 10.00 0.66
C VAL A 88 1.29 10.42 1.53
N TYR A 89 1.49 11.73 1.69
CA TYR A 89 2.58 12.22 2.50
C TYR A 89 2.26 12.09 4.00
N VAL A 90 3.21 11.60 4.78
CA VAL A 90 2.99 11.29 6.22
C VAL A 90 2.54 12.51 7.05
N VAL A 91 3.02 13.72 6.70
CA VAL A 91 2.65 14.95 7.42
C VAL A 91 1.21 15.36 7.15
N ASP A 92 0.71 15.08 5.95
CA ASP A 92 -0.68 15.39 5.58
C ASP A 92 -1.63 14.46 6.33
N VAL A 93 -1.27 13.18 6.47
CA VAL A 93 -2.02 12.22 7.31
C VAL A 93 -2.02 12.66 8.77
N ALA A 94 -0.87 13.08 9.31
CA ALA A 94 -0.81 13.59 10.69
C ALA A 94 -1.69 14.83 10.88
N SER A 95 -1.70 15.73 9.89
CA SER A 95 -2.54 16.94 9.91
C SER A 95 -4.03 16.58 9.82
N ALA A 96 -4.39 15.57 9.03
CA ALA A 96 -5.75 15.05 8.95
C ALA A 96 -6.22 14.45 10.29
N ILE A 97 -5.37 13.69 10.97
CA ILE A 97 -5.65 13.14 12.32
C ILE A 97 -5.90 14.28 13.32
N VAL A 98 -5.04 15.28 13.35
CA VAL A 98 -5.18 16.43 14.26
C VAL A 98 -6.45 17.24 13.96
N THR A 99 -6.82 17.35 12.69
CA THR A 99 -8.04 18.06 12.28
C THR A 99 -9.28 17.29 12.71
N ALA A 100 -9.31 15.98 12.47
CA ALA A 100 -10.43 15.14 12.89
C ALA A 100 -10.64 15.13 14.41
N LEU A 101 -9.55 15.21 15.19
CA LEU A 101 -9.62 15.32 16.65
C LEU A 101 -10.13 16.68 17.13
N LYS A 102 -9.99 17.74 16.34
CA LYS A 102 -10.55 19.07 16.68
C LYS A 102 -12.01 19.19 16.28
N ASP A 103 -12.42 18.49 15.23
CA ASP A 103 -13.77 18.50 14.69
C ASP A 103 -14.63 17.37 15.30
N ASP A 104 -14.79 17.38 16.63
CA ASP A 104 -15.48 16.34 17.40
C ASP A 104 -16.91 16.05 16.90
N VAL A 105 -17.67 17.08 16.50
CA VAL A 105 -19.08 16.92 16.14
C VAL A 105 -19.28 16.28 14.76
N THR A 106 -18.34 16.49 13.83
CA THR A 106 -18.52 16.08 12.42
C THR A 106 -17.79 14.78 12.10
N SER A 107 -16.84 14.35 12.91
CA SER A 107 -15.95 13.22 12.63
C SER A 107 -16.35 11.91 13.29
N MET A 108 -17.17 11.95 14.35
CA MET A 108 -17.61 10.75 15.08
C MET A 108 -18.34 9.76 14.17
N GLY A 109 -17.95 8.49 14.28
CA GLY A 109 -18.54 7.35 13.56
C GLY A 109 -18.28 7.32 12.05
N LYS A 110 -17.35 8.14 11.54
CA LYS A 110 -17.01 8.17 10.11
C LYS A 110 -15.75 7.39 9.79
N VAL A 111 -15.77 6.77 8.61
CA VAL A 111 -14.62 6.12 8.00
C VAL A 111 -14.07 7.05 6.93
N TYR A 112 -12.83 7.50 7.10
CA TYR A 112 -12.14 8.39 6.18
C TYR A 112 -11.06 7.65 5.40
N GLU A 113 -11.10 7.73 4.08
CA GLU A 113 -10.04 7.23 3.20
C GLU A 113 -9.09 8.37 2.86
N LEU A 114 -7.82 8.23 3.25
CA LEU A 114 -6.81 9.27 3.04
C LEU A 114 -5.91 8.87 1.87
N GLY A 115 -6.25 9.38 0.69
CA GLY A 115 -5.47 9.24 -0.55
C GLY A 115 -4.59 10.46 -0.81
N GLY A 116 -3.44 10.25 -1.46
CA GLY A 116 -2.61 11.34 -1.97
C GLY A 116 -3.22 12.05 -3.18
N PRO A 117 -2.65 13.18 -3.62
CA PRO A 117 -3.20 13.99 -4.71
C PRO A 117 -3.14 13.27 -6.08
N ASP A 118 -2.06 12.52 -6.32
CA ASP A 118 -1.77 11.94 -7.63
C ASP A 118 -1.68 10.40 -7.56
N ILE A 119 -2.07 9.75 -8.65
CA ILE A 119 -1.95 8.31 -8.83
C ILE A 119 -0.67 8.05 -9.63
N PHE A 120 0.25 7.30 -9.05
CA PHE A 120 1.52 6.91 -9.67
C PHE A 120 1.51 5.43 -10.04
N THR A 121 2.18 5.08 -11.13
CA THR A 121 2.57 3.70 -11.40
C THR A 121 3.87 3.35 -10.66
N VAL A 122 4.10 2.06 -10.41
CA VAL A 122 5.38 1.61 -9.80
C VAL A 122 6.57 2.03 -10.67
N HIS A 123 6.42 2.03 -11.99
CA HIS A 123 7.44 2.56 -12.91
C HIS A 123 7.74 4.04 -12.66
N GLU A 124 6.71 4.90 -12.64
CA GLU A 124 6.89 6.34 -12.39
C GLU A 124 7.52 6.60 -11.02
N LEU A 125 7.16 5.78 -10.01
CA LEU A 125 7.73 5.89 -8.68
C LEU A 125 9.23 5.53 -8.63
N TYR A 126 9.67 4.60 -9.48
CA TYR A 126 11.09 4.29 -9.64
C TYR A 126 11.86 5.39 -10.37
N ASP A 127 11.24 6.05 -11.35
CA ASP A 127 11.85 7.20 -12.03
C ASP A 127 12.07 8.38 -11.07
N VAL A 128 11.18 8.56 -10.07
CA VAL A 128 11.36 9.53 -8.98
C VAL A 128 12.57 9.19 -8.11
N ILE A 129 12.83 7.91 -7.83
CA ILE A 129 13.97 7.48 -7.00
C ILE A 129 15.29 7.65 -7.73
N ARG A 130 15.33 7.35 -9.04
CA ARG A 130 16.56 7.37 -9.82
C ARG A 130 16.28 7.79 -11.27
N LYS A 131 16.97 8.83 -11.73
CA LYS A 131 16.86 9.36 -13.10
C LYS A 131 17.18 8.36 -14.22
N TRP A 132 18.08 7.39 -13.94
CA TRP A 132 18.45 6.31 -14.87
C TRP A 132 18.39 4.96 -14.14
N PRO A 133 17.18 4.43 -13.93
CA PRO A 133 16.98 3.17 -13.23
C PRO A 133 17.26 1.98 -14.16
N ARG A 134 17.95 0.96 -13.65
CA ARG A 134 18.05 -0.34 -14.32
C ARG A 134 17.01 -1.27 -13.74
N TYR A 135 16.05 -1.67 -14.57
CA TYR A 135 14.95 -2.53 -14.15
C TYR A 135 15.31 -4.00 -14.33
N VAL A 136 15.04 -4.81 -13.30
CA VAL A 136 15.03 -6.27 -13.41
C VAL A 136 13.60 -6.73 -13.25
N LYS A 137 12.98 -7.18 -14.34
CA LYS A 137 11.61 -7.69 -14.32
C LYS A 137 11.58 -9.07 -13.67
N ILE A 138 10.84 -9.19 -12.58
CA ILE A 138 10.63 -10.44 -11.86
C ILE A 138 9.17 -10.86 -12.07
N PRO A 139 8.90 -11.94 -12.82
CA PRO A 139 7.57 -12.51 -12.93
C PRO A 139 6.96 -12.84 -11.57
N PHE A 140 5.66 -12.58 -11.40
CA PHE A 140 4.90 -12.89 -10.18
C PHE A 140 5.12 -14.30 -9.60
N PRO A 141 5.16 -15.41 -10.37
CA PRO A 141 5.39 -16.73 -9.78
C PRO A 141 6.77 -16.86 -9.13
N ILE A 142 7.79 -16.22 -9.70
CA ILE A 142 9.16 -16.21 -9.17
C ILE A 142 9.20 -15.37 -7.89
N ALA A 143 8.60 -14.17 -7.91
CA ALA A 143 8.51 -13.33 -6.72
C ALA A 143 7.79 -14.06 -5.56
N LYS A 144 6.70 -14.77 -5.86
CA LYS A 144 5.96 -15.58 -4.87
C LYS A 144 6.80 -16.70 -4.30
N ALA A 145 7.55 -17.43 -5.13
CA ALA A 145 8.42 -18.51 -4.68
C ALA A 145 9.52 -18.02 -3.72
N ILE A 146 10.13 -16.87 -4.02
CA ILE A 146 11.15 -16.24 -3.16
C ILE A 146 10.54 -15.86 -1.80
N ALA A 147 9.39 -15.18 -1.80
CA ALA A 147 8.73 -14.75 -0.58
C ALA A 147 8.25 -15.94 0.29
N MET A 148 7.71 -17.00 -0.35
CA MET A 148 7.31 -18.22 0.38
C MET A 148 8.49 -18.92 1.05
N LEU A 149 9.64 -18.97 0.38
CA LEU A 149 10.85 -19.55 0.95
C LEU A 149 11.30 -18.76 2.19
N GLU A 150 11.29 -17.43 2.11
CA GLU A 150 11.58 -16.55 3.25
C GLU A 150 10.61 -16.77 4.42
N GLU A 151 9.30 -16.87 4.16
CA GLU A 151 8.30 -17.13 5.22
C GLU A 151 8.51 -18.49 5.91
N ILE A 152 8.78 -19.54 5.15
CA ILE A 152 9.04 -20.88 5.70
C ILE A 152 10.29 -20.85 6.58
N PHE A 153 11.32 -20.14 6.14
CA PHE A 153 12.56 -19.99 6.88
C PHE A 153 12.34 -19.18 8.16
N LEU A 154 11.59 -18.07 8.08
CA LEU A 154 11.22 -17.22 9.23
C LEU A 154 10.45 -17.99 10.30
N LYS A 155 9.57 -18.91 9.91
CA LYS A 155 8.79 -19.72 10.85
C LYS A 155 9.60 -20.83 11.53
N LYS A 156 10.65 -21.33 10.88
CA LYS A 156 11.43 -22.50 11.35
C LYS A 156 12.65 -22.14 12.19
N VAL A 157 13.23 -20.96 12.01
CA VAL A 157 14.46 -20.57 12.71
C VAL A 157 14.12 -19.71 13.94
N PRO A 158 14.51 -20.11 15.17
CA PRO A 158 14.20 -19.36 16.40
C PRO A 158 15.09 -18.11 16.60
N VAL A 159 15.62 -17.53 15.52
CA VAL A 159 16.49 -16.36 15.53
C VAL A 159 15.73 -15.17 14.97
N LEU A 160 15.92 -13.99 15.59
CA LEU A 160 15.36 -12.74 15.09
C LEU A 160 15.97 -12.43 13.72
N MET A 161 15.23 -12.73 12.67
CA MET A 161 15.65 -12.46 11.30
C MET A 161 15.35 -11.02 10.89
N PRO A 162 16.13 -10.45 9.96
CA PRO A 162 15.79 -9.17 9.38
C PRO A 162 14.42 -9.24 8.69
N THR A 163 13.60 -8.21 8.89
CA THR A 163 12.25 -8.17 8.33
C THR A 163 12.29 -8.05 6.80
N PRO A 164 11.51 -8.85 6.05
CA PRO A 164 11.48 -8.78 4.61
C PRO A 164 10.88 -7.44 4.17
N THR A 165 11.73 -6.59 3.60
CA THR A 165 11.38 -5.21 3.23
C THR A 165 10.96 -5.08 1.77
N ILE A 166 11.45 -5.95 0.89
CA ILE A 166 11.22 -5.87 -0.57
C ILE A 166 10.33 -7.02 -1.05
N PHE A 167 10.63 -8.25 -0.66
CA PHE A 167 9.89 -9.45 -1.08
C PHE A 167 8.87 -9.88 -0.02
N ASN A 168 7.98 -8.97 0.34
CA ASN A 168 6.89 -9.29 1.25
C ASN A 168 5.77 -10.03 0.49
N LEU A 169 5.33 -11.18 1.00
CA LEU A 169 4.30 -11.99 0.36
C LEU A 169 2.98 -11.24 0.21
N ASP A 170 2.56 -10.49 1.24
CA ASP A 170 1.32 -9.70 1.22
C ASP A 170 1.36 -8.62 0.11
N LEU A 171 2.51 -7.97 -0.08
CA LEU A 171 2.70 -6.96 -1.14
C LEU A 171 2.72 -7.57 -2.55
N ILE A 172 3.31 -8.76 -2.68
CA ILE A 172 3.37 -9.50 -3.96
C ILE A 172 1.98 -10.02 -4.34
N GLU A 173 1.23 -10.57 -3.38
CA GLU A 173 -0.13 -11.05 -3.59
C GLU A 173 -1.09 -9.91 -3.92
N ALA A 174 -0.98 -8.77 -3.21
CA ALA A 174 -1.69 -7.56 -3.58
C ALA A 174 -1.37 -7.17 -5.03
N SER A 175 -0.09 -7.01 -5.37
CA SER A 175 0.35 -6.57 -6.71
C SER A 175 -0.08 -7.53 -7.83
N CYS A 176 -0.06 -8.84 -7.57
CA CYS A 176 -0.51 -9.86 -8.52
C CYS A 176 -2.01 -9.73 -8.80
N HIS A 177 -2.81 -9.45 -7.77
CA HIS A 177 -4.25 -9.20 -7.94
C HIS A 177 -4.52 -7.90 -8.71
N TRP A 178 -3.83 -6.80 -8.37
CA TRP A 178 -3.92 -5.55 -9.13
C TRP A 178 -3.59 -5.77 -10.62
N TYR A 179 -2.58 -6.59 -10.93
CA TYR A 179 -2.18 -6.89 -12.29
C TYR A 179 -3.13 -7.86 -13.03
N SER A 180 -3.68 -8.86 -12.35
CA SER A 180 -4.61 -9.85 -12.94
C SER A 180 -6.05 -9.35 -13.04
N GLY A 181 -6.47 -8.49 -12.10
CA GLY A 181 -7.76 -7.78 -12.11
C GLY A 181 -7.84 -6.76 -13.24
N VAL A 182 -6.76 -6.03 -13.52
CA VAL A 182 -6.69 -5.14 -14.70
C VAL A 182 -6.82 -5.92 -16.00
N ARG A 183 -6.27 -7.15 -16.11
CA ARG A 183 -6.46 -7.99 -17.31
C ARG A 183 -7.87 -8.58 -17.47
N LYS A 184 -8.65 -8.73 -16.39
CA LYS A 184 -10.07 -9.12 -16.49
C LYS A 184 -11.00 -7.94 -16.77
N CYS A 185 -10.63 -6.72 -16.38
CA CYS A 185 -11.38 -5.50 -16.72
C CYS A 185 -11.01 -4.89 -18.08
N PHE A 186 -9.82 -5.18 -18.64
CA PHE A 186 -9.40 -4.72 -19.99
C PHE A 186 -9.52 -5.82 -21.06
N LYS A 187 -10.61 -6.60 -21.00
CA LYS A 187 -11.11 -7.33 -22.16
C LYS A 187 -12.54 -6.85 -22.41
N ILE A 188 -12.63 -5.71 -23.10
CA ILE A 188 -13.74 -5.41 -23.99
C ILE A 188 -13.25 -5.76 -25.39
#